data_AF-A0A256ZUD7-F1
#
_entry.id   AF-A0A256ZUD7-F1
#
_cell.length_a   1.000
_cell.length_b   1.000
_cell.length_c   1.000
_cell.angle_alpha   90.00
_cell.angle_beta   90.00
_cell.angle_gamma   90.00
#
_symmetry.space_group_name_H-M   'P 1'
#
loop_
_entity.id
_entity.type
_entity.pdbx_description
1 polymer ?
#
loop_
_entity_poly.entity_id
_entity_poly.type
_entity_poly.pdbx_seq_one_letter_code
_entity_poly.pdbx_strand_id
1 'polypeptide(L)'
;MAEIVFIDKFLVRLALSIFAALIGLIIIGEKRADVYVAVFILIYFIFLALYSPLPREVEGKISLISKILLTIFIIIVAFRILEILAPTVIVTMLGP
;
A
#
# COMPACT_ATOMS: atom_id res chain seq x y z
N MET A 1 24.36 -14.85 4.88
CA MET A 1 23.43 -15.51 5.84
C MET A 1 22.64 -14.50 6.68
N ALA A 2 23.27 -13.49 7.31
CA ALA A 2 22.53 -12.51 8.14
C ALA A 2 21.49 -11.67 7.36
N GLU A 3 21.77 -11.27 6.12
CA GLU A 3 20.84 -10.49 5.29
C GLU A 3 19.61 -11.28 4.84
N ILE A 4 19.75 -12.57 4.53
CA ILE A 4 18.63 -13.45 4.18
C ILE A 4 17.66 -13.55 5.37
N VAL A 5 18.21 -13.76 6.58
CA VAL A 5 17.43 -13.79 7.82
C VAL A 5 16.72 -12.46 8.10
N PHE A 6 17.33 -11.34 7.73
CA PHE A 6 16.70 -10.02 7.84
C PHE A 6 15.53 -9.86 6.87
N ILE A 7 15.72 -10.22 5.60
CA ILE A 7 14.68 -10.16 4.56
C ILE A 7 13.52 -11.08 4.91
N ASP A 8 13.80 -12.30 5.37
CA ASP A 8 12.75 -13.25 5.78
C ASP A 8 11.92 -12.70 6.94
N LYS A 9 12.58 -12.13 7.97
CA LYS A 9 11.88 -11.48 9.09
C LYS A 9 11.03 -10.30 8.62
N PHE A 10 11.54 -9.48 7.72
CA PHE A 10 10.80 -8.37 7.13
C PHE A 10 9.55 -8.86 6.41
N LEU A 11 9.68 -9.83 5.50
CA LEU A 11 8.58 -10.37 4.71
C LEU A 11 7.52 -11.06 5.59
N VAL A 12 7.94 -11.83 6.58
CA VAL A 12 7.01 -12.51 7.51
C VAL A 12 6.19 -11.49 8.31
N ARG A 13 6.82 -10.45 8.86
CA ARG A 13 6.08 -9.43 9.64
C ARG A 13 5.19 -8.56 8.75
N LEU A 14 5.64 -8.26 7.53
CA LEU A 14 4.82 -7.57 6.54
C LEU A 14 3.58 -8.40 6.18
N ALA A 15 3.76 -9.68 5.85
CA ALA A 15 2.67 -10.58 5.50
C ALA A 15 1.66 -10.74 6.65
N LEU A 16 2.14 -10.90 7.88
CA LEU A 16 1.28 -11.01 9.06
C LEU A 16 0.45 -9.72 9.27
N SER A 17 1.06 -8.56 9.05
CA SER A 17 0.38 -7.27 9.22
C SER A 17 -0.64 -7.02 8.12
N ILE A 18 -0.33 -7.38 6.86
CA ILE A 18 -1.29 -7.34 5.76
C ILE A 18 -2.46 -8.29 6.03
N PHE A 19 -2.19 -9.49 6.53
CA PHE A 19 -3.24 -10.46 6.88
C PHE A 19 -4.14 -9.96 8.01
N ALA A 20 -3.56 -9.39 9.07
CA ALA A 20 -4.32 -8.77 10.15
C ALA A 20 -5.19 -7.61 9.65
N ALA A 21 -4.64 -6.76 8.77
CA ALA A 21 -5.40 -5.67 8.15
C ALA A 21 -6.52 -6.16 7.25
N LEU A 22 -6.29 -7.23 6.46
CA LEU A 22 -7.30 -7.87 5.64
C LEU A 22 -8.49 -8.34 6.50
N ILE A 23 -8.21 -9.07 7.59
CA ILE A 23 -9.26 -9.51 8.52
C ILE A 23 -9.98 -8.31 9.13
N GLY A 24 -9.25 -7.28 9.57
CA GLY A 24 -9.83 -6.07 10.14
C GLY A 24 -10.80 -5.38 9.17
N LEU A 25 -10.41 -5.22 7.90
CA LEU A 25 -11.25 -4.62 6.87
C LEU A 25 -12.49 -5.45 6.57
N ILE A 26 -12.37 -6.79 6.55
CA ILE A 26 -13.50 -7.70 6.37
C ILE A 26 -14.48 -7.59 7.53
N ILE A 27 -13.99 -7.53 8.77
CA ILE A 27 -14.84 -7.39 9.98
C ILE A 27 -15.60 -6.06 9.97
N ILE A 28 -14.96 -4.98 9.53
CA ILE A 28 -15.60 -3.66 9.37
C ILE A 28 -16.64 -3.66 8.24
N GLY A 29 -16.63 -4.68 7.38
CA GLY A 29 -17.55 -4.82 6.26
C GLY A 29 -17.17 -3.94 5.07
N GLU A 30 -15.91 -3.53 4.95
CA GLU A 30 -15.43 -2.76 3.80
C GLU A 30 -15.52 -3.61 2.53
N LYS A 31 -16.10 -3.06 1.46
CA LYS A 31 -16.30 -3.78 0.18
C LYS A 31 -15.49 -3.19 -0.96
N ARG A 32 -14.97 -1.98 -0.79
CA ARG A 32 -14.31 -1.22 -1.84
C ARG A 32 -12.85 -1.67 -1.95
N ALA A 33 -12.50 -2.28 -3.08
CA ALA A 33 -11.20 -2.91 -3.30
C ALA A 33 -10.01 -1.93 -3.18
N ASP A 34 -10.21 -0.68 -3.57
CA ASP A 34 -9.19 0.37 -3.51
C ASP A 34 -8.80 0.75 -2.06
N VAL A 35 -9.71 0.60 -1.08
CA VAL A 35 -9.37 0.80 0.34
C VAL A 35 -8.41 -0.29 0.80
N TYR A 36 -8.65 -1.55 0.42
CA TYR A 36 -7.73 -2.66 0.71
C TYR A 36 -6.34 -2.40 0.14
N VAL A 37 -6.28 -2.03 -1.15
CA VAL A 37 -5.01 -1.75 -1.83
C VAL A 37 -4.28 -0.58 -1.16
N ALA A 38 -4.98 0.51 -0.84
CA ALA A 38 -4.39 1.67 -0.18
C ALA A 38 -3.81 1.33 1.20
N VAL A 39 -4.56 0.56 2.01
CA VAL A 39 -4.11 0.12 3.34
C VAL A 39 -2.90 -0.80 3.23
N PHE A 40 -2.88 -1.72 2.28
CA PHE A 40 -1.73 -2.63 2.10
C PHE A 40 -0.48 -1.89 1.64
N ILE A 41 -0.61 -0.91 0.74
CA ILE A 41 0.50 -0.04 0.34
C ILE A 41 1.01 0.77 1.53
N LEU A 42 0.11 1.31 2.35
CA LEU A 42 0.47 2.06 3.55
C LEU A 42 1.26 1.19 4.53
N ILE A 43 0.80 -0.03 4.79
CA ILE A 43 1.51 -1.00 5.66
C ILE A 43 2.90 -1.29 5.10
N TYR A 44 3.03 -1.51 3.79
CA TYR A 44 4.33 -1.69 3.14
C TYR A 44 5.28 -0.52 3.42
N PHE A 45 4.82 0.73 3.28
CA PHE A 45 5.65 1.90 3.54
C PHE A 45 6.01 2.08 5.01
N ILE A 46 5.09 1.76 5.93
CA ILE A 46 5.38 1.76 7.38
C ILE A 46 6.51 0.76 7.68
N PHE A 47 6.41 -0.46 7.15
CA PHE A 47 7.45 -1.47 7.33
C PHE A 47 8.78 -1.08 6.69
N LEU A 48 8.73 -0.52 5.48
CA LEU A 48 9.92 -0.01 4.80
C LEU A 48 10.65 1.05 5.64
N ALA A 49 9.90 1.97 6.27
CA ALA A 49 10.46 2.99 7.15
C ALA A 49 11.05 2.38 8.43
N LEU A 50 10.36 1.42 9.05
CA LEU A 50 10.80 0.76 10.30
C LEU A 50 12.07 -0.10 10.12
N TYR A 51 12.31 -0.61 8.92
CA TYR A 51 13.44 -1.49 8.61
C TYR A 51 14.56 -0.81 7.82
N SER A 52 14.45 0.50 7.58
CA SER A 52 15.52 1.29 6.97
C SER A 52 16.71 1.48 7.92
N PRO A 53 17.97 1.46 7.46
CA PRO A 53 18.41 1.33 6.07
C PRO A 53 18.42 -0.13 5.57
N LEU A 54 18.03 -0.31 4.31
CA LEU A 54 18.02 -1.62 3.67
C LEU A 54 19.40 -2.02 3.14
N PRO A 55 19.68 -3.34 3.00
CA PRO A 55 20.89 -3.82 2.32
C PRO A 55 20.97 -3.30 0.88
N ARG A 56 22.18 -2.90 0.44
CA ARG A 56 22.44 -2.30 -0.89
C ARG A 56 22.00 -3.18 -2.05
N GLU A 57 22.03 -4.50 -1.87
CA GLU A 57 21.68 -5.48 -2.90
C GLU A 57 20.17 -5.44 -3.27
N VAL A 58 19.32 -5.09 -2.31
CA VAL A 58 17.86 -5.03 -2.49
C VAL A 58 17.32 -3.61 -2.62
N GLU A 59 18.11 -2.62 -2.22
CA GLU A 59 17.76 -1.20 -2.20
C GLU A 59 17.23 -0.71 -3.57
N GLY A 60 17.91 -1.06 -4.67
CA GLY A 60 17.49 -0.66 -6.02
C GLY A 60 16.12 -1.21 -6.44
N LYS A 61 15.87 -2.50 -6.16
CA LYS A 61 14.59 -3.16 -6.48
C LYS A 61 13.46 -2.64 -5.61
N ILE A 62 13.71 -2.49 -4.31
CA ILE A 62 12.75 -1.95 -3.35
C ILE A 62 12.42 -0.49 -3.68
N SER A 63 13.40 0.31 -4.10
CA SER A 63 13.18 1.68 -4.55
C SER A 63 12.25 1.76 -5.75
N LEU A 64 12.43 0.89 -6.75
CA LEU A 64 11.53 0.83 -7.92
C LEU A 64 10.11 0.43 -7.52
N ILE A 65 9.96 -0.62 -6.73
CA ILE A 65 8.66 -1.08 -6.21
C ILE A 65 7.99 0.04 -5.41
N SER A 66 8.74 0.72 -4.55
CA SER A 66 8.26 1.85 -3.76
C SER A 66 7.73 2.98 -4.65
N LYS A 67 8.44 3.35 -5.72
CA LYS A 67 7.95 4.38 -6.65
C LYS A 67 6.62 3.99 -7.29
N ILE A 68 6.50 2.74 -7.73
CA ILE A 68 5.27 2.22 -8.34
C ILE A 68 4.11 2.24 -7.34
N LEU A 69 4.32 1.68 -6.15
CA LEU A 69 3.29 1.62 -5.11
C LEU A 69 2.88 3.02 -4.64
N LEU A 70 3.83 3.94 -4.49
CA LEU A 70 3.53 5.33 -4.13
C LEU A 70 2.68 6.01 -5.19
N THR A 71 2.99 5.78 -6.47
CA THR A 71 2.21 6.33 -7.59
C THR A 71 0.77 5.82 -7.56
N ILE A 72 0.59 4.51 -7.41
CA ILE A 72 -0.74 3.88 -7.30
C ILE A 72 -1.50 4.46 -6.09
N PHE A 73 -0.83 4.59 -4.94
CA PHE A 73 -1.45 5.14 -3.73
C PHE A 73 -1.93 6.58 -3.93
N ILE A 74 -1.09 7.44 -4.51
CA ILE A 74 -1.46 8.83 -4.81
C ILE A 74 -2.68 8.88 -5.73
N ILE A 75 -2.71 8.03 -6.77
CA ILE A 75 -3.84 7.96 -7.70
C ILE A 75 -5.13 7.58 -6.95
N ILE A 76 -5.10 6.49 -6.16
CA ILE A 76 -6.27 6.05 -5.38
C ILE A 76 -6.77 7.17 -4.46
N VAL A 77 -5.87 7.79 -3.71
CA VAL A 77 -6.21 8.87 -2.77
C VAL A 77 -6.76 10.09 -3.51
N ALA A 78 -6.17 10.49 -4.64
CA ALA A 78 -6.65 11.60 -5.44
C ALA A 78 -8.08 11.36 -5.96
N PHE A 79 -8.37 10.18 -6.49
CA PHE A 79 -9.72 9.81 -6.91
C PHE A 79 -10.73 9.87 -5.76
N ARG A 80 -10.35 9.37 -4.58
CA ARG A 80 -11.21 9.42 -3.39
C ARG A 80 -11.46 10.85 -2.90
N ILE A 81 -10.44 11.69 -2.92
CA ILE A 81 -10.59 13.10 -2.57
C ILE A 81 -11.53 13.80 -3.56
N LEU A 82 -11.39 13.54 -4.86
CA LEU A 82 -12.27 14.11 -5.89
C LEU A 82 -13.72 13.65 -5.74
N GLU A 83 -13.95 12.37 -5.42
CA GLU A 83 -15.29 11.84 -5.18
C GLU A 83 -15.98 12.55 -4.00
N ILE A 84 -15.22 12.86 -2.95
CA ILE A 84 -15.73 13.55 -1.76
C ILE A 84 -15.96 15.05 -2.04
N LEU A 85 -15.02 15.73 -2.70
CA LEU A 85 -15.09 17.18 -2.92
C LEU A 85 -16.00 17.59 -4.08
N ALA A 86 -16.03 16.80 -5.15
CA ALA A 86 -16.67 17.19 -6.41
C ALA A 86 -17.27 15.97 -7.12
N PRO A 87 -18.31 15.34 -6.55
CA PRO A 87 -18.94 14.14 -7.11
C PRO A 87 -19.47 14.37 -8.54
N THR A 88 -19.93 15.58 -8.85
CA THR A 88 -20.42 15.97 -10.18
C THR A 88 -19.34 15.93 -11.26
N VAL A 89 -18.08 16.22 -10.94
CA VAL A 89 -16.94 16.20 -11.89
C VAL A 89 -16.63 14.77 -12.33
N ILE A 90 -16.73 13.80 -11.42
CA ILE A 90 -16.53 12.38 -11.76
C ILE A 90 -17.63 11.90 -12.71
N VAL A 91 -18.89 12.25 -12.43
CA VAL A 91 -20.01 11.87 -13.31
C VAL A 91 -19.86 12.48 -14.71
N THR A 92 -19.28 13.68 -14.84
CA THR A 92 -19.04 14.29 -16.16
C THR A 92 -17.83 13.73 -16.90
N MET A 93 -16.80 13.24 -16.19
CA MET A 93 -15.61 12.66 -16.82
C MET A 93 -15.74 11.17 -17.18
N LEU A 94 -16.56 10.42 -16.44
CA LEU A 94 -16.69 8.96 -16.55
C LEU A 94 -18.14 8.50 -16.77
N GLY A 95 -19.10 9.42 -16.83
CA GLY A 95 -20.45 9.12 -17.30
C GLY A 95 -20.46 8.79 -18.81
N PRO A 96 -21.52 8.13 -19.30
CA PRO A 96 -21.70 7.93 -20.73
C PRO A 96 -21.78 9.25 -21.51
#